data_AF-K8EQI3-F1
#
_entry.id   AF-K8EQI3-F1
#
_cell.length_a   1.000
_cell.length_b   1.000
_cell.length_c   1.000
_cell.angle_alpha   90.00
_cell.angle_beta   90.00
_cell.angle_gamma   90.00
#
_symmetry.space_group_name_H-M   'P 1'
#
loop_
_entity.id
_entity.type
_entity.pdbx_description
1 polymer ?
#
loop_
_entity_poly.entity_id
_entity_poly.type
_entity_poly.pdbx_seq_one_letter_code
_entity_poly.pdbx_strand_id
1 'polypeptide(L)'
;MIRHFFLTLFALLGASLLNTAHATNASSVSYNALALTSSFPDEVSPSCKENFSKEQLEKAREIFLICPDAGVNAAKECSAHFADDIVYTDGSVVGRNRSEVELLFKNLLSEDLVEEWSLEVYREVCEDDLYVPFFMYNTTGWKFGELKTDPIENVPGVSFIKFNADFKVYDWRDFFGEGKLYEHVPLIGSLLAEKKRCLFSFLGDENEKQRCKDEVTQPIMAVLADGSEKTLPNEVSPSCSKYFTSEKLEAARDGVHCAENRQRLYSEESVYTDGLYSANNISEIDETLNNMCSTYIYGRNWTISAELCTKDGTYISRQFLNADPSFEGVSFVRVDENSKVFYRQDYLPELKIYERDAQIGSLLGRIVKGYVDCLTSDGGCETFSF
;
A
#
# COMPACT_ATOMS: atom_id res chain seq x y z
N MET A 1 -50.17 -43.06 10.38
CA MET A 1 -50.24 -42.42 11.71
C MET A 1 -49.76 -40.99 11.52
N ILE A 2 -50.71 -40.07 11.42
CA ILE A 2 -50.54 -38.62 11.22
C ILE A 2 -50.71 -37.95 12.60
N ARG A 3 -49.97 -36.87 12.90
CA ARG A 3 -50.44 -35.60 13.54
C ARG A 3 -49.27 -34.83 14.20
N HIS A 4 -48.92 -33.64 13.69
CA HIS A 4 -49.24 -32.26 14.19
C HIS A 4 -48.08 -31.69 15.05
N PHE A 5 -47.32 -30.68 14.60
CA PHE A 5 -47.59 -29.21 14.58
C PHE A 5 -48.11 -28.65 15.91
N PHE A 6 -47.36 -27.74 16.56
CA PHE A 6 -47.88 -26.50 17.16
C PHE A 6 -46.78 -25.46 17.46
N LEU A 7 -47.02 -24.25 16.95
CA LEU A 7 -46.43 -22.95 17.28
C LEU A 7 -47.10 -22.32 18.52
N THR A 8 -46.64 -21.11 18.90
CA THR A 8 -47.17 -20.05 19.81
C THR A 8 -46.48 -20.00 21.18
N LEU A 9 -45.76 -18.96 21.62
CA LEU A 9 -45.85 -17.47 21.56
C LEU A 9 -46.95 -16.86 22.44
N PHE A 10 -46.56 -16.27 23.59
CA PHE A 10 -47.12 -15.11 24.33
C PHE A 10 -46.08 -14.76 25.43
N ALA A 11 -45.36 -13.62 25.41
CA ALA A 11 -45.73 -12.24 25.81
C ALA A 11 -46.36 -12.16 27.23
N LEU A 12 -46.12 -11.22 28.15
CA LEU A 12 -45.19 -10.10 28.40
C LEU A 12 -45.66 -9.49 29.77
N LEU A 13 -44.78 -8.76 30.47
CA LEU A 13 -45.04 -7.63 31.42
C LEU A 13 -45.16 -7.84 32.95
N GLY A 14 -44.34 -7.03 33.66
CA GLY A 14 -44.59 -6.48 35.01
C GLY A 14 -43.39 -6.61 35.97
N ALA A 15 -42.31 -5.85 35.82
CA ALA A 15 -41.98 -4.60 36.57
C ALA A 15 -41.95 -4.78 38.10
N SER A 16 -40.99 -4.32 38.92
CA SER A 16 -39.78 -3.49 38.80
C SER A 16 -39.19 -3.34 40.22
N LEU A 17 -37.87 -3.18 40.39
CA LEU A 17 -37.18 -2.13 41.19
C LEU A 17 -35.75 -2.56 41.64
N LEU A 18 -34.74 -1.98 40.98
CA LEU A 18 -33.50 -1.33 41.50
C LEU A 18 -32.57 -2.13 42.45
N ASN A 19 -31.24 -2.12 42.37
CA ASN A 19 -30.21 -1.49 41.55
C ASN A 19 -28.88 -2.11 42.02
N THR A 20 -27.92 -2.40 41.13
CA THR A 20 -26.54 -1.86 41.21
C THR A 20 -25.73 -2.36 40.02
N ALA A 21 -25.10 -1.38 39.37
CA ALA A 21 -24.40 -1.46 38.11
C ALA A 21 -23.13 -2.31 38.18
N HIS A 22 -22.90 -3.12 37.15
CA HIS A 22 -21.60 -3.33 36.51
C HIS A 22 -21.90 -3.48 35.00
N ALA A 23 -21.82 -2.37 34.29
CA ALA A 23 -21.92 -2.34 32.84
C ALA A 23 -20.62 -2.88 32.26
N THR A 24 -20.58 -4.18 31.97
CA THR A 24 -19.69 -4.72 30.96
C THR A 24 -20.26 -4.29 29.61
N ASN A 25 -19.76 -3.17 29.08
CA ASN A 25 -19.94 -2.81 27.67
C ASN A 25 -19.16 -3.82 26.83
N ALA A 26 -19.70 -5.02 26.67
CA ALA A 26 -19.48 -5.79 25.46
C ALA A 26 -20.42 -5.19 24.42
N SER A 27 -19.97 -4.14 23.74
CA SER A 27 -20.54 -3.73 22.48
C SER A 27 -20.36 -4.89 21.51
N SER A 28 -21.38 -5.74 21.41
CA SER A 28 -21.53 -6.66 20.29
C SER A 28 -21.68 -5.79 19.03
N VAL A 29 -20.56 -5.49 18.39
CA VAL A 29 -20.54 -4.95 17.05
C VAL A 29 -21.25 -5.99 16.19
N SER A 30 -22.46 -5.65 15.76
CA SER A 30 -23.13 -6.37 14.69
C SER A 30 -22.29 -6.13 13.45
N TYR A 31 -21.47 -7.10 13.07
CA TYR A 31 -20.84 -7.15 11.75
C TYR A 31 -21.96 -7.23 10.72
N ASN A 32 -22.45 -6.07 10.28
CA ASN A 32 -23.11 -6.00 8.99
C ASN A 32 -22.07 -6.48 8.01
N ALA A 33 -22.34 -7.61 7.34
CA ALA A 33 -21.52 -8.11 6.24
C ALA A 33 -21.14 -6.91 5.35
N LEU A 34 -19.85 -6.62 5.24
CA LEU A 34 -19.33 -5.61 4.33
C LEU A 34 -19.92 -5.91 2.95
N ALA A 35 -20.74 -5.01 2.42
CA ALA A 35 -21.07 -5.07 1.01
C ALA A 35 -19.81 -4.61 0.27
N LEU A 36 -18.91 -5.55 0.02
CA LEU A 36 -17.66 -5.31 -0.67
C LEU A 36 -17.98 -5.02 -2.13
N THR A 37 -17.80 -3.76 -2.54
CA THR A 37 -18.01 -3.32 -3.92
C THR A 37 -16.76 -2.62 -4.43
N SER A 38 -16.30 -3.01 -5.61
CA SER A 38 -15.23 -2.30 -6.30
C SER A 38 -15.79 -1.10 -7.06
N SER A 39 -15.07 0.03 -7.06
CA SER A 39 -15.56 1.27 -7.68
C SER A 39 -14.44 2.16 -8.19
N PHE A 40 -14.84 3.13 -9.02
CA PHE A 40 -13.99 4.15 -9.62
C PHE A 40 -14.54 5.54 -9.28
N PRO A 41 -13.70 6.59 -9.33
CA PRO A 41 -14.20 7.94 -9.10
C PRO A 41 -15.21 8.32 -10.18
N ASP A 42 -16.29 9.00 -9.77
CA ASP A 42 -17.35 9.48 -10.67
C ASP A 42 -16.78 10.38 -11.78
N GLU A 43 -15.75 11.16 -11.46
CA GLU A 43 -15.07 12.03 -12.39
C GLU A 43 -13.76 11.42 -12.89
N VAL A 44 -13.65 11.26 -14.21
CA VAL A 44 -12.38 10.90 -14.85
C VAL A 44 -11.36 12.02 -14.66
N SER A 45 -10.15 11.65 -14.21
CA SER A 45 -9.07 12.60 -13.95
C SER A 45 -8.63 13.34 -15.23
N PRO A 46 -8.10 14.58 -15.10
CA PRO A 46 -7.65 15.35 -16.25
C PRO A 46 -6.58 14.64 -17.09
N SER A 47 -5.64 13.95 -16.46
CA SER A 47 -4.57 13.22 -17.16
C SER A 47 -5.12 12.04 -17.96
N CYS A 48 -6.11 11.32 -17.42
CA CYS A 48 -6.76 10.23 -18.15
C CYS A 48 -7.65 10.71 -19.30
N LYS A 49 -8.33 11.87 -19.17
CA LYS A 49 -9.04 12.50 -20.29
C LYS A 49 -8.11 12.93 -21.44
N GLU A 50 -6.89 13.33 -21.10
CA GLU A 50 -5.91 13.83 -22.08
C GLU A 50 -5.17 12.70 -22.80
N ASN A 51 -4.75 11.66 -22.07
CA ASN A 51 -3.84 10.65 -22.61
C ASN A 51 -4.57 9.39 -23.10
N PHE A 52 -5.74 9.05 -22.55
CA PHE A 52 -6.48 7.85 -22.94
C PHE A 52 -7.78 8.21 -23.66
N SER A 53 -8.10 7.47 -24.73
CA SER A 53 -9.46 7.44 -25.25
C SER A 53 -10.41 6.83 -24.21
N LYS A 54 -11.71 7.12 -24.35
CA LYS A 54 -12.73 6.54 -23.47
C LYS A 54 -12.65 5.00 -23.42
N GLU A 55 -12.50 4.37 -24.58
CA GLU A 55 -12.40 2.90 -24.71
C GLU A 55 -11.13 2.34 -24.03
N GLN A 56 -10.00 3.03 -24.17
CA GLN A 56 -8.76 2.65 -23.49
C GLN A 56 -8.89 2.75 -21.96
N LEU A 57 -9.48 3.83 -21.45
CA LEU A 57 -9.70 3.99 -20.02
C LEU A 57 -10.67 2.95 -19.47
N GLU A 58 -11.79 2.71 -20.15
CA GLU A 58 -12.75 1.66 -19.77
C GLU A 58 -12.06 0.29 -19.72
N LYS A 59 -11.23 -0.04 -20.72
CA LYS A 59 -10.47 -1.29 -20.75
C LYS A 59 -9.38 -1.36 -19.67
N ALA A 60 -8.69 -0.26 -19.36
CA ALA A 60 -7.67 -0.24 -18.29
C ALA A 60 -8.32 -0.44 -16.91
N ARG A 61 -9.44 0.23 -16.67
CA ARG A 61 -10.28 0.08 -15.48
C ARG A 61 -10.83 -1.35 -15.36
N GLU A 62 -11.31 -1.90 -16.47
CA GLU A 62 -11.75 -3.29 -16.55
C GLU A 62 -10.60 -4.22 -16.19
N ILE A 63 -9.43 -4.13 -16.83
CA ILE A 63 -8.26 -4.97 -16.52
C ILE A 63 -7.87 -4.92 -15.03
N PHE A 64 -7.95 -3.74 -14.41
CA PHE A 64 -7.65 -3.58 -12.99
C PHE A 64 -8.70 -4.27 -12.08
N LEU A 65 -9.97 -4.32 -12.50
CA LEU A 65 -11.08 -4.91 -11.73
C LEU A 65 -11.54 -6.32 -12.17
N ILE A 66 -11.11 -6.82 -13.34
CA ILE A 66 -11.62 -8.08 -13.90
C ILE A 66 -11.16 -9.28 -13.05
N CYS A 67 -10.06 -9.10 -12.31
CA CYS A 67 -9.48 -10.12 -11.47
C CYS A 67 -10.33 -10.45 -10.21
N PRO A 68 -10.88 -9.47 -9.49
CA PRO A 68 -11.83 -9.74 -8.39
C PRO A 68 -13.12 -10.47 -8.81
N ASP A 69 -13.76 -10.07 -9.90
CA ASP A 69 -15.14 -10.50 -10.21
C ASP A 69 -15.23 -11.89 -10.87
N ALA A 70 -14.14 -12.38 -11.47
CA ALA A 70 -14.14 -13.62 -12.27
C ALA A 70 -13.84 -14.90 -11.45
N GLY A 71 -13.58 -14.77 -10.14
CA GLY A 71 -13.33 -15.89 -9.23
C GLY A 71 -12.28 -16.87 -9.75
N VAL A 72 -12.57 -18.18 -9.75
CA VAL A 72 -11.62 -19.24 -10.18
C VAL A 72 -11.20 -19.11 -11.66
N ASN A 73 -11.99 -18.45 -12.52
CA ASN A 73 -11.65 -18.21 -13.92
C ASN A 73 -10.88 -16.89 -14.15
N ALA A 74 -10.75 -16.07 -13.11
CA ALA A 74 -10.15 -14.74 -13.21
C ALA A 74 -8.73 -14.78 -13.76
N ALA A 75 -7.91 -15.74 -13.37
CA ALA A 75 -6.56 -15.88 -13.91
C ALA A 75 -6.54 -16.00 -15.45
N LYS A 76 -7.48 -16.76 -16.01
CA LYS A 76 -7.58 -16.97 -17.46
C LYS A 76 -8.18 -15.76 -18.18
N GLU A 77 -9.13 -15.08 -17.54
CA GLU A 77 -9.75 -13.88 -18.08
C GLU A 77 -8.77 -12.69 -18.02
N CYS A 78 -8.08 -12.48 -16.89
CA CYS A 78 -7.01 -11.49 -16.73
C CYS A 78 -5.84 -11.74 -17.69
N SER A 79 -5.38 -13.00 -17.81
CA SER A 79 -4.23 -13.33 -18.68
C SER A 79 -4.47 -13.09 -20.16
N ALA A 80 -5.74 -13.06 -20.60
CA ALA A 80 -6.08 -12.66 -21.96
C ALA A 80 -5.68 -11.21 -22.25
N HIS A 81 -5.53 -10.35 -21.24
CA HIS A 81 -5.12 -8.96 -21.39
C HIS A 81 -3.60 -8.74 -21.30
N PHE A 82 -2.83 -9.78 -20.96
CA PHE A 82 -1.39 -9.68 -20.79
C PHE A 82 -0.66 -9.91 -22.10
N ALA A 83 0.47 -9.22 -22.31
CA ALA A 83 1.44 -9.54 -23.34
C ALA A 83 2.12 -10.88 -23.02
N ASP A 84 2.74 -11.51 -24.03
CA ASP A 84 3.44 -12.80 -23.81
C ASP A 84 4.64 -12.63 -22.84
N ASP A 85 5.27 -11.47 -22.86
CA ASP A 85 6.46 -11.07 -22.12
C ASP A 85 6.16 -10.22 -20.87
N ILE A 86 4.92 -10.26 -20.37
CA ILE A 86 4.52 -9.50 -19.18
C ILE A 86 5.45 -9.72 -17.98
N VAL A 87 5.72 -8.65 -17.24
CA VAL A 87 6.31 -8.72 -15.90
C VAL A 87 5.29 -8.20 -14.89
N TYR A 88 5.02 -8.99 -13.86
CA TYR A 88 4.19 -8.59 -12.71
C TYR A 88 5.03 -8.56 -11.45
N THR A 89 4.87 -7.52 -10.63
CA THR A 89 5.51 -7.45 -9.31
C THR A 89 4.53 -7.00 -8.23
N ASP A 90 4.52 -7.72 -7.12
CA ASP A 90 3.81 -7.35 -5.88
C ASP A 90 4.76 -7.53 -4.69
N GLY A 91 5.32 -6.43 -4.20
CA GLY A 91 6.33 -6.43 -3.15
C GLY A 91 7.54 -7.34 -3.46
N SER A 92 7.60 -8.50 -2.82
CA SER A 92 8.67 -9.50 -3.02
C SER A 92 8.39 -10.54 -4.10
N VAL A 93 7.17 -10.56 -4.65
CA VAL A 93 6.73 -11.52 -5.67
C VAL A 93 7.01 -10.95 -7.06
N VAL A 94 7.57 -11.79 -7.94
CA VAL A 94 7.84 -11.43 -9.33
C VAL A 94 7.44 -12.58 -10.25
N GLY A 95 6.52 -12.29 -11.18
CA GLY A 95 6.19 -13.18 -12.29
C GLY A 95 6.77 -12.63 -13.59
N ARG A 96 7.34 -13.51 -14.41
CA ARG A 96 7.83 -13.16 -15.74
C ARG A 96 7.08 -14.02 -16.74
N ASN A 97 6.72 -13.48 -17.90
CA ASN A 97 5.89 -14.13 -18.91
C ASN A 97 4.44 -14.42 -18.49
N ARG A 98 3.57 -14.62 -19.49
CA ARG A 98 2.13 -14.80 -19.24
C ARG A 98 1.81 -15.98 -18.34
N SER A 99 2.51 -17.11 -18.45
CA SER A 99 2.19 -18.33 -17.70
C SER A 99 2.50 -18.20 -16.21
N GLU A 100 3.63 -17.58 -15.84
CA GLU A 100 3.93 -17.34 -14.42
C GLU A 100 2.95 -16.33 -13.84
N VAL A 101 2.64 -15.25 -14.57
CA VAL A 101 1.68 -14.24 -14.09
C VAL A 101 0.27 -14.82 -13.97
N GLU A 102 -0.16 -15.69 -14.88
CA GLU A 102 -1.44 -16.41 -14.76
C GLU A 102 -1.49 -17.26 -13.47
N LEU A 103 -0.41 -17.96 -13.13
CA LEU A 103 -0.32 -18.72 -11.87
C LEU A 103 -0.38 -17.80 -10.65
N LEU A 104 0.34 -16.68 -10.67
CA LEU A 104 0.32 -15.70 -9.57
C LEU A 104 -1.09 -15.17 -9.34
N PHE A 105 -1.78 -14.71 -10.39
CA PHE A 105 -3.14 -14.20 -10.28
C PHE A 105 -4.12 -15.29 -9.84
N LYS A 106 -3.96 -16.53 -10.30
CA LYS A 106 -4.77 -17.66 -9.82
C LYS A 106 -4.67 -17.82 -8.30
N ASN A 107 -3.47 -17.73 -7.75
CA ASN A 107 -3.24 -17.92 -6.32
C ASN A 107 -3.61 -16.66 -5.51
N LEU A 108 -3.35 -15.46 -6.04
CA LEU A 108 -3.72 -14.18 -5.42
C LEU A 108 -5.23 -14.04 -5.23
N LEU A 109 -6.00 -14.58 -6.17
CA LEU A 109 -7.46 -14.51 -6.21
C LEU A 109 -8.13 -15.78 -5.65
N SER A 110 -7.36 -16.68 -5.05
CA SER A 110 -7.89 -17.90 -4.47
C SER A 110 -8.58 -17.59 -3.13
N GLU A 111 -9.68 -18.28 -2.84
CA GLU A 111 -10.28 -18.37 -1.50
C GLU A 111 -9.30 -18.98 -0.46
N ASP A 112 -8.18 -19.52 -0.94
CA ASP A 112 -7.07 -19.96 -0.10
C ASP A 112 -6.17 -18.86 0.40
N LEU A 113 -6.23 -17.68 -0.23
CA LEU A 113 -5.52 -16.49 0.21
C LEU A 113 -6.46 -15.45 0.82
N VAL A 114 -7.58 -15.18 0.14
CA VAL A 114 -8.54 -14.14 0.51
C VAL A 114 -9.96 -14.63 0.29
N GLU A 115 -10.80 -14.63 1.33
CA GLU A 115 -12.20 -15.08 1.21
C GLU A 115 -13.05 -14.06 0.46
N GLU A 116 -13.03 -12.79 0.88
CA GLU A 116 -13.69 -11.70 0.18
C GLU A 116 -12.82 -10.43 0.22
N TRP A 117 -12.90 -9.64 -0.85
CA TRP A 117 -12.18 -8.38 -0.95
C TRP A 117 -12.87 -7.35 -1.84
N SER A 118 -12.50 -6.08 -1.71
CA SER A 118 -12.89 -5.00 -2.62
C SER A 118 -11.77 -4.00 -2.85
N LEU A 119 -11.88 -3.30 -3.97
CA LEU A 119 -11.02 -2.17 -4.33
C LEU A 119 -11.84 -0.92 -4.62
N GLU A 120 -11.62 0.14 -3.84
CA GLU A 120 -12.11 1.47 -4.20
C GLU A 120 -10.98 2.28 -4.83
N VAL A 121 -11.05 2.53 -6.13
CA VAL A 121 -10.14 3.47 -6.79
C VAL A 121 -10.63 4.88 -6.49
N TYR A 122 -9.82 5.66 -5.76
CA TYR A 122 -10.15 7.04 -5.40
C TYR A 122 -9.46 8.08 -6.28
N ARG A 123 -8.43 7.68 -7.04
CA ARG A 123 -7.71 8.54 -7.98
C ARG A 123 -7.06 7.72 -9.08
N GLU A 124 -6.95 8.32 -10.25
CA GLU A 124 -6.27 7.71 -11.40
C GLU A 124 -5.37 8.74 -12.08
N VAL A 125 -4.20 8.30 -12.52
CA VAL A 125 -3.29 9.09 -13.35
C VAL A 125 -2.96 8.30 -14.60
N CYS A 126 -3.02 8.95 -15.77
CA CYS A 126 -2.64 8.32 -17.04
C CYS A 126 -1.53 9.12 -17.74
N GLU A 127 -0.64 8.39 -18.42
CA GLU A 127 0.31 8.85 -19.45
C GLU A 127 0.15 7.98 -20.70
N ASP A 128 0.84 8.32 -21.80
CA ASP A 128 0.70 7.70 -23.12
C ASP A 128 0.49 6.16 -23.10
N ASP A 129 1.30 5.43 -22.34
CA ASP A 129 1.24 3.97 -22.22
C ASP A 129 1.04 3.46 -20.78
N LEU A 130 0.74 4.34 -19.82
CA LEU A 130 0.75 4.04 -18.39
C LEU A 130 -0.55 4.46 -17.71
N TYR A 131 -1.13 3.55 -16.93
CA TYR A 131 -2.27 3.79 -16.05
C TYR A 131 -1.86 3.55 -14.60
N VAL A 132 -2.17 4.51 -13.73
CA VAL A 132 -1.80 4.50 -12.30
C VAL A 132 -3.05 4.70 -11.45
N PRO A 133 -3.75 3.63 -11.04
CA PRO A 133 -4.83 3.70 -10.07
C PRO A 133 -4.27 3.77 -8.64
N PHE A 134 -4.82 4.69 -7.86
CA PHE A 134 -4.68 4.77 -6.42
C PHE A 134 -5.96 4.23 -5.80
N PHE A 135 -5.81 3.29 -4.90
CA PHE A 135 -6.95 2.51 -4.43
C PHE A 135 -6.87 2.20 -2.94
N MET A 136 -8.02 1.91 -2.37
CA MET A 136 -8.17 1.37 -1.02
C MET A 136 -8.62 -0.08 -1.14
N TYR A 137 -7.84 -0.97 -0.56
CA TYR A 137 -8.11 -2.40 -0.50
C TYR A 137 -8.76 -2.75 0.84
N ASN A 138 -9.85 -3.51 0.77
CA ASN A 138 -10.54 -4.08 1.93
C ASN A 138 -10.65 -5.58 1.77
N THR A 139 -10.59 -6.31 2.87
CA THR A 139 -10.78 -7.76 2.88
C THR A 139 -11.37 -8.26 4.19
N THR A 140 -12.13 -9.35 4.12
CA THR A 140 -12.64 -10.08 5.29
C THR A 140 -11.55 -10.84 6.05
N GLY A 141 -10.36 -10.99 5.47
CA GLY A 141 -9.19 -11.56 6.12
C GLY A 141 -8.25 -12.23 5.12
N TRP A 142 -6.97 -12.29 5.48
CA TRP A 142 -5.94 -13.04 4.76
C TRP A 142 -5.72 -14.39 5.42
N LYS A 143 -5.52 -15.41 4.58
CA LYS A 143 -5.28 -16.80 4.92
C LYS A 143 -4.03 -17.27 4.18
N PHE A 144 -3.03 -17.81 4.86
CA PHE A 144 -2.08 -18.70 4.18
C PHE A 144 -1.49 -19.67 5.19
N GLY A 145 -1.58 -20.96 4.89
CA GLY A 145 -1.29 -22.00 5.88
C GLY A 145 -2.19 -21.90 7.13
N GLU A 146 -1.56 -21.87 8.30
CA GLU A 146 -2.25 -21.72 9.60
C GLU A 146 -2.51 -20.26 10.00
N LEU A 147 -1.93 -19.29 9.26
CA LEU A 147 -2.10 -17.87 9.58
C LEU A 147 -3.43 -17.37 9.04
N LYS A 148 -4.19 -16.73 9.92
CA LYS A 148 -5.42 -16.01 9.60
C LYS A 148 -5.38 -14.64 10.25
N THR A 149 -5.81 -13.62 9.51
CA THR A 149 -5.96 -12.26 10.04
C THR A 149 -7.42 -11.95 10.30
N ASP A 150 -7.67 -10.96 11.16
CA ASP A 150 -8.96 -10.28 11.21
C ASP A 150 -9.21 -9.51 9.89
N PRO A 151 -10.45 -9.03 9.65
CA PRO A 151 -10.75 -8.14 8.53
C PRO A 151 -9.81 -6.94 8.49
N ILE A 152 -9.35 -6.60 7.29
CA ILE A 152 -8.42 -5.51 7.05
C ILE A 152 -9.12 -4.50 6.15
N GLU A 153 -9.21 -3.26 6.62
CA GLU A 153 -9.90 -2.18 5.90
C GLU A 153 -8.94 -1.05 5.55
N ASN A 154 -9.21 -0.39 4.43
CA ASN A 154 -8.58 0.84 4.02
C ASN A 154 -7.06 0.70 3.82
N VAL A 155 -6.58 -0.42 3.27
CA VAL A 155 -5.17 -0.57 2.91
C VAL A 155 -4.91 0.26 1.65
N PRO A 156 -4.13 1.35 1.72
CA PRO A 156 -3.86 2.12 0.53
C PRO A 156 -2.92 1.33 -0.38
N GLY A 157 -3.15 1.43 -1.68
CA GLY A 157 -2.26 0.90 -2.69
C GLY A 157 -2.19 1.79 -3.93
N VAL A 158 -1.16 1.55 -4.72
CA VAL A 158 -0.97 2.16 -6.04
C VAL A 158 -0.43 1.10 -7.00
N SER A 159 -1.01 1.03 -8.20
CA SER A 159 -0.51 0.15 -9.27
C SER A 159 0.12 0.98 -10.38
N PHE A 160 1.12 0.45 -11.05
CA PHE A 160 1.65 1.00 -12.30
C PHE A 160 1.44 -0.03 -13.40
N ILE A 161 0.51 0.25 -14.32
CA ILE A 161 0.09 -0.70 -15.35
C ILE A 161 0.45 -0.13 -16.72
N LYS A 162 1.39 -0.76 -17.41
CA LYS A 162 1.86 -0.33 -18.73
C LYS A 162 1.31 -1.18 -19.86
N PHE A 163 0.94 -0.51 -20.94
CA PHE A 163 0.30 -1.10 -22.10
C PHE A 163 1.19 -1.02 -23.35
N ASN A 164 1.25 -2.09 -24.12
CA ASN A 164 1.90 -2.06 -25.43
C ASN A 164 0.96 -1.44 -26.49
N ALA A 165 1.40 -1.41 -27.76
CA ALA A 165 0.62 -0.85 -28.87
C ALA A 165 -0.74 -1.55 -29.11
N ASP A 166 -0.86 -2.83 -28.76
CA ASP A 166 -2.12 -3.61 -28.83
C ASP A 166 -3.00 -3.43 -27.58
N PHE A 167 -2.59 -2.54 -26.68
CA PHE A 167 -3.20 -2.30 -25.39
C PHE A 167 -3.29 -3.57 -24.55
N LYS A 168 -2.18 -4.33 -24.53
CA LYS A 168 -1.94 -5.47 -23.64
C LYS A 168 -0.95 -5.06 -22.55
N VAL A 169 -1.16 -5.55 -21.34
CA VAL A 169 -0.30 -5.24 -20.20
C VAL A 169 1.04 -5.96 -20.35
N TYR A 170 2.15 -5.22 -20.29
CA TYR A 170 3.50 -5.79 -20.37
C TYR A 170 4.35 -5.55 -19.10
N ASP A 171 3.98 -4.59 -18.26
CA ASP A 171 4.59 -4.35 -16.94
C ASP A 171 3.46 -3.92 -15.99
N TRP A 172 3.26 -4.66 -14.90
CA TRP A 172 2.32 -4.32 -13.84
C TRP A 172 3.07 -4.39 -12.51
N ARG A 173 3.08 -3.28 -11.76
CA ARG A 173 3.70 -3.21 -10.43
C ARG A 173 2.75 -2.70 -9.37
N ASP A 174 2.53 -3.50 -8.34
CA ASP A 174 1.72 -3.13 -7.17
C ASP A 174 2.60 -2.69 -6.00
N PHE A 175 2.17 -1.63 -5.33
CA PHE A 175 2.71 -1.17 -4.07
C PHE A 175 1.55 -0.97 -3.09
N PHE A 176 1.60 -1.68 -1.97
CA PHE A 176 0.63 -1.56 -0.89
C PHE A 176 1.27 -0.90 0.33
N GLY A 177 0.46 -0.32 1.20
CA GLY A 177 0.87 -0.01 2.57
C GLY A 177 1.08 -1.30 3.36
N GLU A 178 2.18 -2.03 3.07
CA GLU A 178 2.45 -3.37 3.57
C GLU A 178 2.25 -3.46 5.07
N GLY A 179 2.77 -2.51 5.86
CA GLY A 179 2.63 -2.54 7.31
C GLY A 179 1.20 -2.59 7.82
N LYS A 180 0.23 -2.09 7.05
CA LYS A 180 -1.19 -2.21 7.40
C LYS A 180 -1.76 -3.60 7.16
N LEU A 181 -1.25 -4.35 6.18
CA LEU A 181 -1.62 -5.77 6.00
C LEU A 181 -1.08 -6.62 7.16
N TYR A 182 0.15 -6.35 7.61
CA TYR A 182 0.80 -7.15 8.64
C TYR A 182 0.48 -6.73 10.08
N GLU A 183 -0.14 -5.57 10.30
CA GLU A 183 -0.67 -5.16 11.61
C GLU A 183 -1.72 -6.16 12.15
N HIS A 184 -2.44 -6.83 11.26
CA HIS A 184 -3.47 -7.80 11.63
C HIS A 184 -2.91 -9.21 11.84
N VAL A 185 -1.61 -9.42 11.70
CA VAL A 185 -0.97 -10.70 12.01
C VAL A 185 -0.68 -10.78 13.52
N PRO A 186 -1.20 -11.81 14.24
CA PRO A 186 -0.97 -11.95 15.68
C PRO A 186 0.51 -11.89 16.07
N LEU A 187 0.82 -11.24 17.21
CA LEU A 187 2.16 -10.96 17.76
C LEU A 187 3.04 -10.01 16.94
N ILE A 188 2.99 -10.07 15.60
CA ILE A 188 3.78 -9.21 14.72
C ILE A 188 3.19 -7.82 14.69
N GLY A 189 1.87 -7.70 14.59
CA GLY A 189 1.22 -6.42 14.41
C GLY A 189 1.55 -5.43 15.51
N SER A 190 1.47 -5.85 16.78
CA SER A 190 1.82 -4.99 17.91
C SER A 190 3.30 -4.56 17.90
N LEU A 191 4.21 -5.46 17.51
CA LEU A 191 5.64 -5.14 17.42
C LEU A 191 5.94 -4.22 16.23
N LEU A 192 5.30 -4.44 15.09
CA LEU A 192 5.44 -3.61 13.90
C LEU A 192 4.88 -2.21 14.13
N ALA A 193 3.70 -2.11 14.75
CA ALA A 193 3.09 -0.84 15.14
C ALA A 193 3.99 -0.08 16.13
N GLU A 194 4.59 -0.76 17.12
CA GLU A 194 5.55 -0.12 18.03
C GLU A 194 6.81 0.36 17.30
N LYS A 195 7.37 -0.45 16.40
CA LYS A 195 8.57 -0.06 15.64
C LYS A 195 8.29 1.12 14.71
N LYS A 196 7.15 1.12 14.04
CA LYS A 196 6.71 2.25 13.21
C LYS A 196 6.45 3.50 14.03
N ARG A 197 5.81 3.37 15.19
CA ARG A 197 5.66 4.48 16.13
C ARG A 197 7.03 5.06 16.47
N CYS A 198 8.01 4.24 16.82
CA CYS A 198 9.38 4.70 17.09
C CYS A 198 10.10 5.32 15.87
N LEU A 199 9.74 4.94 14.64
CA LEU A 199 10.33 5.49 13.42
C LEU A 199 9.73 6.85 13.03
N PHE A 200 8.42 6.99 13.12
CA PHE A 200 7.68 8.17 12.64
C PHE A 200 7.32 9.15 13.75
N SER A 201 7.25 8.70 14.99
CA SER A 201 6.77 9.47 16.13
C SER A 201 7.72 9.33 17.31
N PHE A 202 8.63 10.30 17.46
CA PHE A 202 9.30 10.55 18.73
C PHE A 202 8.39 11.34 19.69
N LEU A 203 7.06 11.18 19.59
CA LEU A 203 6.13 11.68 20.60
C LEU A 203 6.31 10.86 21.87
N GLY A 204 7.12 11.39 22.77
CA GLY A 204 7.49 10.78 24.03
C GLY A 204 8.46 11.69 24.78
N ASP A 205 8.68 11.42 26.06
CA ASP A 205 9.75 12.09 26.78
C ASP A 205 11.13 11.67 26.25
N GLU A 206 12.20 12.36 26.68
CA GLU A 206 13.57 12.05 26.21
C GLU A 206 14.00 10.60 26.49
N ASN A 207 13.41 9.91 27.47
CA ASN A 207 13.71 8.51 27.73
C ASN A 207 13.04 7.61 26.69
N GLU A 208 11.79 7.89 26.31
CA GLU A 208 11.09 7.16 25.26
C GLU A 208 11.78 7.36 23.90
N LYS A 209 12.25 8.57 23.62
CA LYS A 209 13.06 8.85 22.42
C LYS A 209 14.36 8.06 22.42
N GLN A 210 15.08 8.05 23.53
CA GLN A 210 16.33 7.30 23.65
C GLN A 210 16.09 5.78 23.50
N ARG A 211 15.02 5.25 24.10
CA ARG A 211 14.61 3.86 23.95
C ARG A 211 14.32 3.50 22.50
N CYS A 212 13.48 4.28 21.82
CA CYS A 212 13.18 4.08 20.40
C CYS A 212 14.45 4.11 19.55
N LYS A 213 15.39 5.02 19.85
CA LYS A 213 16.66 5.12 19.14
C LYS A 213 17.54 3.88 19.34
N ASP A 214 17.69 3.41 20.58
CA ASP A 214 18.64 2.33 20.93
C ASP A 214 18.08 0.93 20.66
N GLU A 215 16.80 0.69 20.93
CA GLU A 215 16.20 -0.65 20.89
C GLU A 215 15.54 -0.99 19.56
N VAL A 216 15.11 0.02 18.80
CA VAL A 216 14.34 -0.17 17.57
C VAL A 216 15.11 0.32 16.36
N THR A 217 15.51 1.58 16.36
CA THR A 217 15.99 2.24 15.15
C THR A 217 17.43 1.86 14.82
N GLN A 218 18.37 1.92 15.78
CA GLN A 218 19.79 1.58 15.54
C GLN A 218 20.02 0.15 14.99
N PRO A 219 19.33 -0.90 15.48
CA PRO A 219 19.47 -2.24 14.91
C PRO A 219 19.11 -2.32 13.42
N ILE A 220 17.97 -1.73 13.02
CA ILE A 220 17.53 -1.69 11.60
C ILE A 220 18.57 -0.96 10.75
N MET A 221 19.11 0.14 11.29
CA MET A 221 20.10 1.00 10.63
C MET A 221 21.42 0.30 10.34
N ALA A 222 21.90 -0.54 11.25
CA ALA A 222 23.16 -1.26 11.09
C ALA A 222 23.14 -2.22 9.88
N VAL A 223 21.95 -2.66 9.44
CA VAL A 223 21.79 -3.60 8.32
C VAL A 223 21.53 -2.89 6.98
N LEU A 224 21.28 -1.58 6.99
CA LEU A 224 20.94 -0.79 5.79
C LEU A 224 22.04 0.23 5.39
N ALA A 225 23.15 0.27 6.13
CA ALA A 225 24.19 1.27 5.91
C ALA A 225 25.10 0.92 4.72
N ASP A 226 24.94 1.65 3.61
CA ASP A 226 26.03 1.93 2.64
C ASP A 226 26.07 3.45 2.37
N GLY A 227 27.26 4.00 2.14
CA GLY A 227 27.54 5.44 2.08
C GLY A 227 27.41 6.08 0.70
N SER A 228 26.55 5.55 -0.17
CA SER A 228 26.38 6.05 -1.54
C SER A 228 25.62 7.38 -1.60
N GLU A 229 25.98 8.27 -2.52
CA GLU A 229 25.26 9.54 -2.71
C GLU A 229 23.92 9.38 -3.48
N LYS A 230 23.03 10.34 -3.25
CA LYS A 230 21.72 10.44 -3.92
C LYS A 230 21.93 10.60 -5.42
N THR A 231 21.14 9.87 -6.21
CA THR A 231 21.12 10.06 -7.66
C THR A 231 19.71 10.45 -8.10
N LEU A 232 19.61 11.44 -8.98
CA LEU A 232 18.37 11.81 -9.66
C LEU A 232 18.32 11.10 -11.03
N PRO A 233 17.15 10.99 -11.67
CA PRO A 233 17.09 10.55 -13.05
C PRO A 233 18.04 11.37 -13.92
N ASN A 234 18.73 10.70 -14.86
CA ASN A 234 19.67 11.36 -15.77
C ASN A 234 18.98 12.40 -16.66
N GLU A 235 17.67 12.23 -16.90
CA GLU A 235 16.83 13.12 -17.71
C GLU A 235 15.51 13.38 -16.98
N VAL A 236 15.01 14.61 -17.10
CA VAL A 236 13.66 14.95 -16.62
C VAL A 236 12.63 14.24 -17.48
N SER A 237 11.62 13.63 -16.86
CA SER A 237 10.61 12.91 -17.65
C SER A 237 9.85 13.85 -18.60
N PRO A 238 9.31 13.34 -19.72
CA PRO A 238 8.54 14.14 -20.66
C PRO A 238 7.36 14.86 -19.99
N SER A 239 6.64 14.21 -19.08
CA SER A 239 5.52 14.82 -18.37
C SER A 239 5.95 15.88 -17.37
N CYS A 240 7.04 15.66 -16.64
CA CYS A 240 7.58 16.67 -15.73
C CYS A 240 8.08 17.89 -16.49
N SER A 241 8.73 17.70 -17.63
CA SER A 241 9.12 18.80 -18.53
C SER A 241 7.91 19.57 -19.09
N LYS A 242 6.77 18.87 -19.28
CA LYS A 242 5.54 19.45 -19.84
C LYS A 242 4.74 20.24 -18.81
N TYR A 243 4.60 19.73 -17.58
CA TYR A 243 3.65 20.26 -16.61
C TYR A 243 4.28 21.04 -15.46
N PHE A 244 5.56 20.83 -15.16
CA PHE A 244 6.22 21.46 -14.01
C PHE A 244 7.28 22.46 -14.48
N THR A 245 7.36 23.60 -13.78
CA THR A 245 8.54 24.46 -13.87
C THR A 245 9.71 23.77 -13.17
N SER A 246 10.94 24.21 -13.45
CA SER A 246 12.12 23.68 -12.74
C SER A 246 12.00 23.83 -11.23
N GLU A 247 11.49 24.96 -10.74
CA GLU A 247 11.26 25.21 -9.31
C GLU A 247 10.21 24.27 -8.71
N LYS A 248 9.09 24.04 -9.42
CA LYS A 248 8.04 23.14 -8.95
C LYS A 248 8.52 21.68 -8.90
N LEU A 249 9.32 21.27 -9.89
CA LEU A 249 9.93 19.94 -9.93
C LEU A 249 10.98 19.75 -8.85
N GLU A 250 11.80 20.77 -8.60
CA GLU A 250 12.76 20.78 -7.50
C GLU A 250 12.04 20.63 -6.16
N ALA A 251 10.99 21.43 -5.91
CA ALA A 251 10.18 21.31 -4.70
C ALA A 251 9.54 19.92 -4.55
N ALA A 252 9.09 19.30 -5.64
CA ALA A 252 8.52 17.95 -5.61
C ALA A 252 9.57 16.88 -5.25
N ARG A 253 10.74 16.92 -5.91
CA ARG A 253 11.87 16.02 -5.64
C ARG A 253 12.40 16.19 -4.22
N ASP A 254 12.50 17.43 -3.75
CA ASP A 254 12.89 17.75 -2.38
C ASP A 254 11.81 17.38 -1.36
N GLY A 255 10.54 17.37 -1.79
CA GLY A 255 9.43 16.84 -1.00
C GLY A 255 9.53 15.34 -0.74
N VAL A 256 10.21 14.59 -1.63
CA VAL A 256 10.50 13.16 -1.49
C VAL A 256 11.79 12.93 -0.71
N HIS A 257 12.84 13.66 -1.06
CA HIS A 257 14.17 13.50 -0.48
C HIS A 257 14.37 14.26 0.84
N CYS A 258 15.43 13.89 1.56
CA CYS A 258 15.86 14.59 2.77
C CYS A 258 16.55 15.93 2.44
N ALA A 259 15.78 16.94 2.05
CA ALA A 259 16.31 18.28 1.78
C ALA A 259 16.76 19.00 3.07
N GLU A 260 17.73 19.91 2.95
CA GLU A 260 18.07 20.84 4.02
C GLU A 260 17.00 21.96 4.08
N ASN A 261 16.53 22.34 5.28
CA ASN A 261 15.46 23.35 5.50
C ASN A 261 14.05 22.97 4.98
N ARG A 262 13.61 21.74 5.25
CA ARG A 262 12.31 21.17 4.87
C ARG A 262 11.08 21.99 5.20
N GLN A 263 11.03 22.68 6.34
CA GLN A 263 9.86 23.49 6.71
C GLN A 263 9.48 24.52 5.64
N ARG A 264 10.45 24.96 4.82
CA ARG A 264 10.19 25.90 3.72
C ARG A 264 9.59 25.25 2.48
N LEU A 265 9.58 23.92 2.39
CA LEU A 265 9.01 23.18 1.26
C LEU A 265 7.51 22.92 1.46
N TYR A 266 7.06 22.80 2.70
CA TYR A 266 5.69 22.41 3.04
C TYR A 266 4.77 23.63 3.19
N SER A 267 3.51 23.47 2.78
CA SER A 267 2.41 24.41 3.08
C SER A 267 1.90 24.20 4.51
N GLU A 268 1.24 25.22 5.10
CA GLU A 268 0.76 25.16 6.49
C GLU A 268 -0.24 24.01 6.75
N GLU A 269 -1.02 23.64 5.73
CA GLU A 269 -2.02 22.58 5.78
C GLU A 269 -1.51 21.25 5.19
N SER A 270 -0.20 21.06 5.18
CA SER A 270 0.39 19.85 4.62
C SER A 270 -0.03 18.59 5.38
N VAL A 271 -0.19 17.51 4.63
CA VAL A 271 -0.42 16.16 5.17
C VAL A 271 0.66 15.20 4.67
N TYR A 272 1.18 14.37 5.57
CA TYR A 272 2.04 13.23 5.26
C TYR A 272 1.39 11.93 5.73
N THR A 273 1.49 10.86 4.95
CA THR A 273 1.10 9.50 5.39
C THR A 273 1.91 8.40 4.68
N ASP A 274 2.07 7.24 5.33
CA ASP A 274 2.54 5.98 4.73
C ASP A 274 1.41 4.92 4.66
N GLY A 275 0.17 5.32 4.98
CA GLY A 275 -0.99 4.46 5.12
C GLY A 275 -1.27 3.93 6.53
N LEU A 276 -0.27 3.92 7.43
CA LEU A 276 -0.47 3.54 8.84
C LEU A 276 -0.32 4.73 9.79
N TYR A 277 0.63 5.61 9.50
CA TYR A 277 0.90 6.84 10.22
C TYR A 277 0.41 8.04 9.40
N SER A 278 0.01 9.10 10.09
CA SER A 278 -0.32 10.39 9.47
C SER A 278 0.18 11.55 10.33
N ALA A 279 0.82 12.52 9.68
CA ALA A 279 1.17 13.81 10.27
C ALA A 279 0.40 14.91 9.54
N ASN A 280 -0.30 15.76 10.29
CA ASN A 280 -1.31 16.67 9.75
C ASN A 280 -0.97 18.16 9.93
N ASN A 281 0.27 18.46 10.35
CA ASN A 281 0.78 19.83 10.42
C ASN A 281 2.28 19.85 10.12
N ILE A 282 2.80 21.03 9.74
CA ILE A 282 4.22 21.19 9.38
C ILE A 282 5.16 20.70 10.48
N SER A 283 4.85 20.94 11.76
CA SER A 283 5.76 20.57 12.85
C SER A 283 5.91 19.05 12.96
N GLU A 284 4.79 18.33 12.92
CA GLU A 284 4.77 16.86 12.94
C GLU A 284 5.44 16.30 11.68
N ILE A 285 5.16 16.89 10.51
CA ILE A 285 5.77 16.46 9.24
C ILE A 285 7.27 16.66 9.27
N ASP A 286 7.75 17.83 9.71
CA ASP A 286 9.17 18.12 9.80
C ASP A 286 9.86 17.18 10.78
N GLU A 287 9.27 16.90 11.95
CA GLU A 287 9.80 15.92 12.90
C GLU A 287 9.84 14.51 12.28
N THR A 288 8.73 14.05 11.71
CA THR A 288 8.62 12.74 11.06
C THR A 288 9.69 12.56 9.98
N LEU A 289 9.82 13.53 9.08
CA LEU A 289 10.80 13.49 8.00
C LEU A 289 12.23 13.68 8.50
N ASN A 290 12.45 14.47 9.55
CA ASN A 290 13.76 14.55 10.20
C ASN A 290 14.18 13.19 10.75
N ASN A 291 13.25 12.45 11.36
CA ASN A 291 13.50 11.12 11.89
C ASN A 291 13.75 10.11 10.77
N MET A 292 12.85 10.03 9.79
CA MET A 292 13.00 9.18 8.61
C MET A 292 14.32 9.43 7.88
N CYS A 293 14.81 10.66 7.85
CA CYS A 293 16.04 11.02 7.15
C CYS A 293 17.31 10.92 7.98
N SER A 294 17.20 11.09 9.31
CA SER A 294 18.26 10.69 10.24
C SER A 294 18.43 9.18 10.28
N THR A 295 17.39 8.46 9.84
CA THR A 295 17.44 7.03 9.59
C THR A 295 17.86 6.76 8.13
N TYR A 296 18.83 5.89 7.89
CA TYR A 296 19.29 5.44 6.56
C TYR A 296 18.15 4.84 5.71
N ILE A 297 16.98 4.59 6.31
CA ILE A 297 15.75 4.16 5.65
C ILE A 297 15.26 5.19 4.64
N TYR A 298 15.49 6.51 4.83
CA TYR A 298 15.25 7.53 3.80
C TYR A 298 16.44 8.45 3.54
N GLY A 299 17.59 8.19 4.15
CA GLY A 299 18.81 8.99 4.00
C GLY A 299 19.27 9.20 2.54
N ARG A 300 20.46 9.79 2.35
CA ARG A 300 21.02 10.16 1.03
C ARG A 300 21.21 9.01 0.02
N ASN A 301 20.68 7.82 0.30
CA ASN A 301 20.92 6.58 -0.42
C ASN A 301 19.79 6.18 -1.37
N TRP A 302 18.72 6.97 -1.48
CA TRP A 302 17.63 6.67 -2.43
C TRP A 302 17.86 7.37 -3.76
N THR A 303 17.71 6.59 -4.83
CA THR A 303 17.72 7.08 -6.20
C THR A 303 16.30 7.10 -6.73
N ILE A 304 15.85 8.27 -7.22
CA ILE A 304 14.62 8.34 -7.99
C ILE A 304 14.93 7.78 -9.38
N SER A 305 14.26 6.68 -9.74
CA SER A 305 14.47 5.94 -10.98
C SER A 305 13.53 6.37 -12.10
N ALA A 306 12.34 6.87 -11.73
CA ALA A 306 11.35 7.37 -12.66
C ALA A 306 10.47 8.41 -11.97
N GLU A 307 9.96 9.34 -12.76
CA GLU A 307 9.09 10.41 -12.30
C GLU A 307 7.96 10.67 -13.31
N LEU A 308 6.78 10.97 -12.78
CA LEU A 308 5.56 11.23 -13.51
C LEU A 308 4.94 12.49 -12.90
N CYS A 309 4.67 13.48 -13.75
CA CYS A 309 4.04 14.72 -13.34
C CYS A 309 2.71 14.92 -14.07
N THR A 310 1.76 15.58 -13.41
CA THR A 310 0.46 15.90 -14.02
C THR A 310 0.16 17.39 -13.92
N LYS A 311 -0.73 17.85 -14.79
CA LYS A 311 -1.19 19.24 -14.80
C LYS A 311 -1.78 19.73 -13.47
N ASP A 312 -2.38 18.84 -12.68
CA ASP A 312 -3.00 19.18 -11.40
C ASP A 312 -2.02 19.25 -10.22
N GLY A 313 -0.72 19.28 -10.51
CA GLY A 313 0.35 19.41 -9.51
C GLY A 313 0.71 18.10 -8.81
N THR A 314 0.32 16.95 -9.37
CA THR A 314 0.73 15.64 -8.85
C THR A 314 2.12 15.29 -9.39
N TYR A 315 2.97 14.82 -8.49
CA TYR A 315 4.28 14.24 -8.76
C TYR A 315 4.31 12.82 -8.18
N ILE A 316 4.68 11.85 -8.99
CA ILE A 316 4.82 10.46 -8.60
C ILE A 316 6.25 10.05 -8.90
N SER A 317 6.95 9.55 -7.90
CA SER A 317 8.32 9.05 -8.07
C SER A 317 8.42 7.60 -7.66
N ARG A 318 9.10 6.82 -8.49
CA ARG A 318 9.62 5.51 -8.09
C ARG A 318 11.06 5.70 -7.65
N GLN A 319 11.41 5.04 -6.56
CA GLN A 319 12.71 5.17 -5.94
C GLN A 319 13.22 3.82 -5.45
N PHE A 320 14.54 3.64 -5.47
CA PHE A 320 15.17 2.47 -4.89
C PHE A 320 16.33 2.85 -3.98
N LEU A 321 16.63 1.98 -3.01
CA LEU A 321 17.80 2.12 -2.17
C LEU A 321 19.06 1.69 -2.94
N ASN A 322 20.06 2.55 -3.04
CA ASN A 322 21.31 2.28 -3.77
C ASN A 322 22.05 1.03 -3.28
N ALA A 323 22.05 0.81 -1.97
CA ALA A 323 22.70 -0.33 -1.33
C ALA A 323 22.05 -1.67 -1.71
N ASP A 324 20.75 -1.64 -2.05
CA ASP A 324 19.96 -2.81 -2.42
C ASP A 324 18.79 -2.37 -3.31
N PRO A 325 18.96 -2.35 -4.65
CA PRO A 325 17.92 -1.90 -5.57
C PRO A 325 16.63 -2.72 -5.54
N SER A 326 16.59 -3.85 -4.82
CA SER A 326 15.36 -4.59 -4.57
C SER A 326 14.42 -3.92 -3.58
N PHE A 327 14.90 -2.92 -2.83
CA PHE A 327 14.09 -2.02 -2.02
C PHE A 327 13.54 -0.91 -2.92
N GLU A 328 12.47 -1.21 -3.63
CA GLU A 328 11.74 -0.24 -4.45
C GLU A 328 10.56 0.32 -3.63
N GLY A 329 10.33 1.63 -3.73
CA GLY A 329 9.20 2.31 -3.12
C GLY A 329 8.66 3.40 -4.03
N VAL A 330 7.52 3.95 -3.65
CA VAL A 330 6.83 4.99 -4.39
C VAL A 330 6.50 6.15 -3.46
N SER A 331 6.75 7.37 -3.92
CA SER A 331 6.26 8.57 -3.25
C SER A 331 5.33 9.33 -4.19
N PHE A 332 4.15 9.64 -3.67
CA PHE A 332 3.16 10.51 -4.27
C PHE A 332 3.21 11.87 -3.57
N VAL A 333 3.42 12.94 -4.31
CA VAL A 333 3.56 14.29 -3.79
C VAL A 333 2.63 15.23 -4.54
N ARG A 334 1.99 16.14 -3.83
CA ARG A 334 1.20 17.22 -4.42
C ARG A 334 1.87 18.55 -4.15
N VAL A 335 2.08 19.31 -5.22
CA VAL A 335 2.73 20.62 -5.18
C VAL A 335 1.76 21.68 -5.70
N ASP A 336 1.58 22.74 -4.92
CA ASP A 336 0.70 23.86 -5.27
C ASP A 336 1.33 24.79 -6.33
N GLU A 337 0.66 25.90 -6.63
CA GLU A 337 1.13 26.89 -7.61
C GLU A 337 2.33 27.71 -7.11
N ASN A 338 2.59 27.71 -5.79
CA ASN A 338 3.72 28.40 -5.16
C ASN A 338 4.92 27.47 -4.93
N SER A 339 4.94 26.31 -5.61
CA SER A 339 5.96 25.28 -5.43
C SER A 339 6.07 24.78 -3.98
N LYS A 340 4.94 24.71 -3.26
CA LYS A 340 4.86 24.13 -1.92
C LYS A 340 4.23 22.75 -1.96
N VAL A 341 4.86 21.82 -1.27
CA VAL A 341 4.30 20.49 -1.02
C VAL A 341 3.17 20.63 -0.02
N PHE A 342 1.98 20.11 -0.33
CA PHE A 342 0.84 20.11 0.58
C PHE A 342 0.29 18.72 0.87
N TYR A 343 0.77 17.70 0.16
CA TYR A 343 0.43 16.32 0.43
C TYR A 343 1.57 15.42 0.03
N ARG A 344 1.90 14.43 0.87
CA ARG A 344 2.81 13.34 0.56
C ARG A 344 2.23 12.02 1.06
N GLN A 345 2.25 11.02 0.19
CA GLN A 345 1.96 9.63 0.54
C GLN A 345 3.08 8.73 0.06
N ASP A 346 3.64 7.94 0.97
CA ASP A 346 4.70 6.98 0.65
C ASP A 346 4.18 5.53 0.70
N TYR A 347 4.66 4.72 -0.23
CA TYR A 347 4.47 3.28 -0.29
C TYR A 347 5.86 2.64 -0.28
N LEU A 348 6.30 2.20 0.89
CA LEU A 348 7.62 1.61 1.07
C LEU A 348 7.59 0.09 1.16
N PRO A 349 8.73 -0.58 0.86
CA PRO A 349 8.92 -2.00 1.11
C PRO A 349 9.22 -2.25 2.60
N GLU A 350 8.26 -1.93 3.46
CA GLU A 350 8.41 -1.93 4.91
C GLU A 350 8.79 -3.29 5.46
N LEU A 351 8.23 -4.37 4.89
CA LEU A 351 8.59 -5.71 5.29
C LEU A 351 10.07 -5.99 5.09
N LYS A 352 10.65 -5.56 3.97
CA LYS A 352 12.07 -5.75 3.70
C LYS A 352 12.94 -4.94 4.67
N ILE A 353 12.46 -3.78 5.11
CA ILE A 353 13.12 -2.97 6.16
C ILE A 353 13.14 -3.75 7.48
N TYR A 354 12.03 -4.39 7.84
CA TYR A 354 11.90 -5.10 9.12
C TYR A 354 12.31 -6.57 9.10
N GLU A 355 12.48 -7.21 7.94
CA GLU A 355 12.98 -8.60 7.81
C GLU A 355 14.39 -8.74 8.39
N ARG A 356 15.15 -7.65 8.41
CA ARG A 356 16.50 -7.56 8.98
C ARG A 356 16.51 -7.23 10.47
N ASP A 357 15.35 -7.03 11.09
CA ASP A 357 15.24 -6.75 12.51
C ASP A 357 15.52 -7.98 13.38
N ALA A 358 16.30 -7.81 14.46
CA ALA A 358 16.70 -8.92 15.31
C ALA A 358 15.54 -9.57 16.10
N GLN A 359 14.45 -8.83 16.36
CA GLN A 359 13.33 -9.33 17.16
C GLN A 359 12.23 -9.95 16.29
N ILE A 360 11.87 -9.28 15.18
CA ILE A 360 10.75 -9.71 14.32
C ILE A 360 11.17 -10.25 12.96
N GLY A 361 12.41 -10.01 12.53
CA GLY A 361 12.86 -10.29 11.18
C GLY A 361 12.75 -11.76 10.76
N SER A 362 13.13 -12.70 11.63
CA SER A 362 12.99 -14.14 11.35
C SER A 362 11.54 -14.60 11.16
N LEU A 363 10.60 -13.95 11.84
CA LEU A 363 9.18 -14.29 11.72
C LEU A 363 8.57 -13.63 10.48
N LEU A 364 8.90 -12.35 10.23
CA LEU A 364 8.51 -11.65 9.01
C LEU A 364 9.06 -12.33 7.75
N GLY A 365 10.33 -12.72 7.74
CA GLY A 365 10.93 -13.43 6.60
C GLY A 365 10.26 -14.78 6.33
N ARG A 366 9.80 -15.48 7.37
CA ARG A 366 9.00 -16.71 7.21
C ARG A 366 7.62 -16.44 6.60
N ILE A 367 6.98 -15.36 7.02
CA ILE A 367 5.69 -14.92 6.46
C ILE A 367 5.83 -14.50 5.00
N VAL A 368 6.81 -13.65 4.69
CA VAL A 368 7.08 -13.20 3.32
C VAL A 368 7.40 -14.39 2.42
N LYS A 369 8.25 -15.31 2.89
CA LYS A 369 8.53 -16.54 2.17
C LYS A 369 7.28 -17.39 1.96
N GLY A 370 6.45 -17.55 3.00
CA GLY A 370 5.18 -18.26 2.90
C GLY A 370 4.22 -17.65 1.89
N TYR A 371 4.11 -16.32 1.86
CA TYR A 371 3.33 -15.58 0.86
C TYR A 371 3.87 -15.80 -0.56
N VAL A 372 5.19 -15.62 -0.77
CA VAL A 372 5.83 -15.83 -2.07
C VAL A 372 5.64 -17.27 -2.56
N ASP A 373 5.85 -18.25 -1.69
CA ASP A 373 5.70 -19.66 -2.04
C ASP A 373 4.21 -20.03 -2.30
N CYS A 374 3.26 -19.44 -1.56
CA CYS A 374 1.81 -19.56 -1.81
C CYS A 374 1.44 -19.05 -3.20
N LEU A 375 1.95 -17.88 -3.59
CA LEU A 375 1.63 -17.28 -4.88
C LEU A 375 2.33 -17.97 -6.06
N THR A 376 3.55 -18.46 -5.88
CA THR A 376 4.36 -19.03 -6.98
C THR A 376 4.22 -20.54 -7.15
N SER A 377 3.59 -21.25 -6.22
CA SER A 377 3.48 -22.72 -6.29
C SER A 377 2.22 -23.20 -7.01
N ASP A 378 2.33 -24.36 -7.68
CA ASP A 378 1.19 -25.06 -8.28
C ASP A 378 0.15 -25.53 -7.24
N GLY A 379 0.60 -25.75 -5.99
CA GLY A 379 -0.22 -26.19 -4.86
C GLY A 379 -0.98 -25.06 -4.16
N GLY A 380 -0.72 -23.81 -4.52
CA GLY A 380 -1.37 -22.64 -3.92
C GLY A 380 -1.05 -22.46 -2.44
N CYS A 381 -2.01 -21.90 -1.69
CA CYS A 381 -1.78 -21.39 -0.34
C CYS A 381 -2.19 -22.38 0.79
N GLU A 382 -2.73 -23.54 0.43
CA GLU A 382 -3.17 -24.58 1.40
C GLU A 382 -2.02 -25.34 2.06
N THR A 383 -0.86 -25.44 1.41
CA THR A 383 0.21 -26.38 1.82
C THR A 383 1.25 -25.81 2.80
N PHE A 384 1.07 -24.58 3.28
CA PHE A 384 2.07 -23.91 4.12
C PHE A 384 1.90 -24.21 5.62
N SER A 385 2.97 -24.64 6.28
CA SER A 385 3.06 -24.77 7.75
C SER A 385 4.21 -23.92 8.29
N PHE A 386 3.98 -23.22 9.40
CA PHE A 386 4.92 -22.27 10.02
C PHE A 386 6.01 -22.89 10.90
#